data_AF-A0A800BP44-F1
#
_entry.id   AF-A0A800BP44-F1
#
_cell.length_a   1.000
_cell.length_b   1.000
_cell.length_c   1.000
_cell.angle_alpha   90.00
_cell.angle_beta   90.00
_cell.angle_gamma   90.00
#
_symmetry.space_group_name_H-M   'P 1'
#
loop_
_entity.id
_entity.type
_entity.pdbx_description
1 polymer ?
#
loop_
_entity_poly.entity_id
_entity_poly.type
_entity_poly.pdbx_seq_one_letter_code
_entity_poly.pdbx_strand_id
1 'polypeptide(L)' 'MRRFTIEELARYNGKDGMPAHIAYRGQVYDVSSSFLWQSGRHQVLHEAGADLTAALDQAHPAYWLLR' A
#
# COMPACT_ATOMS: atom_id res chain seq x y z
N MET A 1 18.29 -3.48 -2.31
CA MET A 1 17.01 -2.74 -2.13
C MET A 1 16.53 -2.28 -3.50
N ARG A 2 15.29 -2.59 -3.88
CA ARG A 2 14.70 -2.17 -5.16
C ARG A 2 14.13 -0.75 -4.99
N ARG A 3 14.41 0.13 -5.95
CA ARG A 3 13.77 1.46 -6.03
C ARG A 3 12.55 1.34 -6.93
N PHE A 4 11.51 2.09 -6.59
CA PHE A 4 10.30 2.21 -7.38
C PHE A 4 10.13 3.66 -7.77
N THR A 5 9.80 3.91 -9.03
CA THR A 5 9.12 5.16 -9.39
C THR A 5 7.64 5.09 -8.97
N ILE A 6 6.95 6.23 -8.99
CA ILE A 6 5.52 6.27 -8.69
C ILE A 6 4.74 5.44 -9.73
N GLU A 7 5.14 5.51 -11.00
CA GLU A 7 4.52 4.77 -12.10
C GLU A 7 4.74 3.27 -11.99
N GLU A 8 5.91 2.86 -11.51
CA GLU A 8 6.18 1.45 -11.22
C GLU A 8 5.35 0.97 -10.06
N LEU A 9 5.28 1.74 -8.96
CA LEU A 9 4.49 1.41 -7.78
C LEU A 9 3.00 1.25 -8.14
N ALA A 10 2.45 2.11 -9.00
CA ALA A 10 1.05 2.07 -9.44
C ALA A 10 0.64 0.73 -10.08
N ARG A 11 1.58 -0.05 -10.62
CA ARG A 11 1.30 -1.39 -11.17
C ARG A 11 1.10 -2.45 -10.08
N TYR A 12 1.56 -2.19 -8.87
CA TYR A 12 1.47 -3.09 -7.72
C TYR A 12 0.25 -2.74 -6.87
N ASN A 13 -0.92 -2.77 -7.51
CA ASN A 13 -2.18 -2.31 -6.94
C ASN A 13 -3.07 -3.43 -6.41
N GLY A 14 -2.58 -4.67 -6.30
CA GLY A 14 -3.37 -5.81 -5.82
C GLY A 14 -4.46 -6.31 -6.77
N LYS A 15 -4.54 -5.80 -7.99
CA LYS A 15 -5.55 -6.14 -9.02
C LYS A 15 -4.90 -6.93 -10.16
N ASP A 16 -5.70 -7.66 -10.92
CA ASP A 16 -5.25 -8.40 -12.12
C ASP A 16 -4.05 -9.35 -11.88
N GLY A 17 -3.97 -9.94 -10.69
CA GLY A 17 -2.88 -10.84 -10.29
C GLY A 17 -1.60 -10.13 -9.86
N MET A 18 -1.57 -8.80 -9.85
CA MET A 18 -0.45 -8.02 -9.32
C MET A 18 -0.47 -8.01 -7.79
N PRO A 19 0.71 -8.03 -7.13
CA PRO A 19 0.78 -7.88 -5.68
C PRO A 19 0.37 -6.47 -5.25
N ALA A 20 -0.10 -6.33 -4.01
CA ALA A 20 -0.44 -5.05 -3.41
C ALA A 20 0.78 -4.48 -2.67
N HIS A 21 1.28 -3.34 -3.13
CA HIS A 21 2.34 -2.59 -2.47
C HIS A 21 1.92 -1.16 -2.14
N ILE A 22 2.43 -0.60 -1.07
CA ILE A 22 2.23 0.82 -0.71
C ILE A 22 3.57 1.49 -0.42
N ALA A 23 3.68 2.79 -0.67
CA ALA A 23 4.79 3.58 -0.17
C ALA A 23 4.40 4.30 1.13
N TYR A 24 5.33 4.31 2.09
CA TYR A 24 5.25 5.09 3.32
C TYR A 24 6.64 5.60 3.70
N ARG A 25 6.78 6.92 3.82
CA ARG A 25 8.03 7.63 4.15
C ARG A 25 9.22 7.17 3.31
N GLY A 26 9.01 7.07 1.99
CA GLY A 26 10.04 6.70 1.03
C GLY A 26 10.39 5.20 0.99
N GLN A 27 9.69 4.35 1.74
CA GLN A 27 9.86 2.90 1.72
C GLN A 27 8.63 2.22 1.13
N VAL A 28 8.84 1.16 0.35
CA VAL A 28 7.76 0.36 -0.24
C VAL A 28 7.54 -0.89 0.60
N TYR A 29 6.28 -1.14 0.97
CA TYR A 29 5.84 -2.27 1.78
C TYR A 29 4.95 -3.18 0.94
N ASP A 30 5.25 -4.47 0.94
CA ASP A 30 4.36 -5.50 0.42
C ASP A 30 3.28 -5.80 1.47
N VAL A 31 2.03 -5.57 1.10
CA VAL A 31 0.84 -5.80 1.93
C VAL A 31 -0.05 -6.89 1.35
N SER A 32 0.42 -7.62 0.33
CA SER A 32 -0.35 -8.63 -0.40
C SER A 32 -0.84 -9.78 0.47
N SER A 33 -0.14 -10.09 1.55
CA SER A 33 -0.53 -11.15 2.49
C SER A 33 -1.60 -10.72 3.50
N SER A 34 -1.86 -9.42 3.63
CA SER A 34 -2.79 -8.90 4.63
C SER A 34 -4.24 -9.07 4.16
N PHE A 35 -5.06 -9.70 5.00
CA PHE A 35 -6.52 -9.78 4.77
C PHE A 35 -7.15 -8.39 4.60
N LEU A 36 -6.56 -7.38 5.23
CA LEU A 36 -7.07 -6.01 5.18
C LEU A 36 -6.80 -5.31 3.84
N TRP A 37 -5.99 -5.90 2.96
CA TRP A 37 -5.59 -5.36 1.66
C TRP A 37 -6.06 -6.22 0.48
N GLN A 38 -7.13 -7.00 0.68
CA GLN A 38 -7.69 -7.83 -0.39
C GLN A 38 -8.02 -7.01 -1.63
N SER A 39 -7.64 -7.54 -2.79
CA SER A 39 -7.76 -6.87 -4.09
C SER A 39 -7.12 -5.47 -4.11
N GLY A 40 -6.08 -5.28 -3.29
CA GLY A 40 -5.33 -4.04 -3.13
C GLY A 40 -6.12 -2.88 -2.56
N ARG A 41 -7.21 -3.16 -1.87
CA ARG A 41 -8.04 -2.15 -1.24
C ARG A 41 -7.98 -2.33 0.27
N HIS A 42 -7.69 -1.23 0.96
CA HIS A 42 -7.71 -1.20 2.41
C HIS A 42 -8.81 -0.28 2.89
N GLN A 43 -9.81 -0.92 3.51
CA GLN A 43 -11.08 -0.28 3.85
C GLN A 43 -11.74 0.34 2.59
N VAL A 44 -12.50 1.43 2.75
CA VAL A 44 -13.08 2.19 1.63
C VAL A 44 -12.19 3.36 1.20
N LEU A 45 -11.05 3.55 1.88
CA LEU A 45 -10.30 4.81 1.87
C LEU A 45 -8.96 4.73 1.15
N HIS A 46 -8.33 3.56 1.09
CA HIS A 46 -6.97 3.44 0.57
C HIS A 46 -6.86 2.36 -0.51
N GLU A 47 -6.06 2.66 -1.52
CA GLU A 47 -5.69 1.74 -2.58
C GLU A 47 -4.18 1.49 -2.57
N ALA A 48 -3.79 0.26 -2.88
CA ALA A 48 -2.42 -0.12 -3.14
C ALA A 48 -1.94 0.50 -4.46
N GLY A 49 -0.63 0.53 -4.63
CA GLY A 49 0.05 1.16 -5.76
C GLY A 49 0.28 2.67 -5.58
N ALA A 50 0.11 3.19 -4.36
CA ALA A 50 0.25 4.62 -4.06
C ALA A 50 1.18 4.89 -2.88
N ASP A 51 1.68 6.12 -2.80
CA ASP A 51 2.28 6.67 -1.58
C ASP A 51 1.17 7.13 -0.64
N LEU A 52 1.06 6.45 0.49
CA LEU A 52 0.05 6.70 1.50
C LEU A 52 0.59 7.49 2.68
N THR A 53 1.81 8.04 2.60
CA THR A 53 2.44 8.80 3.70
C THR A 53 1.51 9.85 4.28
N ALA A 54 0.94 10.72 3.43
CA ALA A 54 0.05 11.78 3.90
C ALA A 54 -1.24 11.23 4.54
N ALA A 55 -1.80 10.16 3.99
CA ALA A 55 -3.03 9.54 4.49
C ALA A 55 -2.80 8.84 5.84
N LEU A 56 -1.65 8.16 5.97
CA LEU A 56 -1.28 7.40 7.15
C LEU A 56 -0.79 8.30 8.29
N ASP A 57 -0.08 9.39 7.99
CA ASP A 57 0.34 10.36 9.01
C ASP A 57 -0.84 11.15 9.62
N GLN A 58 -1.95 11.29 8.88
CA GLN A 58 -3.19 11.91 9.38
C GLN A 58 -4.05 10.93 10.19
N ALA A 59 -3.79 9.64 10.10
CA ALA A 59 -4.57 8.63 10.77
C ALA A 59 -3.94 8.19 12.08
N HIS A 60 -4.78 7.79 13.05
CA HIS A 60 -4.29 7.33 14.35
C HIS A 60 -3.39 6.08 14.17
N PRO A 61 -2.17 6.04 14.75
CA PRO A 61 -1.12 5.07 14.42
C PRO A 61 -1.46 3.59 14.70
N ALA A 62 -2.56 3.30 15.39
CA ALA A 62 -2.90 1.95 15.83
C ALA A 62 -3.49 1.03 14.74
N TYR A 63 -3.88 1.57 13.57
CA TYR A 63 -4.73 0.81 12.63
C TYR A 63 -4.01 0.24 11.39
N TRP A 64 -2.75 0.60 11.12
CA TRP A 64 -2.12 0.34 9.82
C TRP A 64 -1.10 -0.80 9.78
N LEU A 65 -0.55 -1.22 10.94
CA LEU A 65 0.54 -2.20 11.00
C LEU A 65 0.10 -3.65 11.18
N LEU A 66 -1.18 -3.95 11.02
CA LEU A 66 -1.65 -5.33 11.00
C LEU A 66 -1.36 -5.95 9.63
N ARG A 67 -0.08 -6.32 9.46
CA ARG A 67 0.35 -7.27 8.43
C ARG A 67 -0.49 -8.55 8.49
#